data_AF-A0A1Q8YFS8-F1
#
_entry.id   AF-A0A1Q8YFS8-F1
#
_cell.length_a   1.000
_cell.length_b   1.000
_cell.length_c   1.000
_cell.angle_alpha   90.00
_cell.angle_beta   90.00
_cell.angle_gamma   90.00
#
_symmetry.space_group_name_H-M   'P 1'
#
loop_
_entity.id
_entity.type
_entity.pdbx_description
1 polymer ?
#
loop_
_entity_poly.entity_id
_entity_poly.type
_entity_poly.pdbx_seq_one_letter_code
_entity_poly.pdbx_strand_id
1 'polypeptide(L)'
;MQIIVDVPNNYLDVLHRAPEDFAQEAKLAMAAKLFEMKRLSSGMAASLIGMDRVTFLAQLHRFGVPMIDLTEDELAQDIENA
;
A
#
# COMPACT_ATOMS: atom_id res chain seq x y z
N MET A 1 6.72 -18.07 -5.62
CA MET A 1 7.73 -17.78 -4.58
C MET A 1 7.00 -17.53 -3.27
N GLN A 2 7.58 -17.89 -2.12
CA GLN A 2 7.00 -17.64 -0.80
C GLN A 2 7.97 -16.78 0.03
N ILE A 3 7.42 -15.88 0.83
CA ILE A 3 8.15 -15.10 1.86
C ILE A 3 7.60 -15.57 3.20
N ILE A 4 8.47 -16.05 4.09
CA ILE A 4 8.12 -16.49 5.44
C ILE A 4 8.64 -15.42 6.41
N VAL A 5 7.77 -14.96 7.31
CA VAL A 5 8.09 -13.96 8.34
C VAL A 5 7.67 -14.55 9.68
N ASP A 6 8.61 -14.67 10.60
CA ASP A 6 8.31 -15.06 11.97
C ASP A 6 7.72 -13.86 12.72
N VAL A 7 6.43 -13.93 13.03
CA VAL A 7 5.70 -12.88 13.76
C VAL A 7 5.51 -13.34 15.20
N PRO A 8 6.05 -12.60 16.19
CA PRO A 8 5.78 -12.88 17.59
C PRO A 8 4.28 -12.82 17.92
N ASN A 9 3.74 -13.85 18.58
CA ASN A 9 2.30 -13.92 18.89
C ASN A 9 1.80 -12.73 19.72
N ASN A 10 2.65 -12.19 20.61
CA ASN A 10 2.32 -11.03 21.43
C ASN A 10 2.03 -9.76 20.60
N TYR A 11 2.45 -9.70 19.33
CA TYR A 11 2.12 -8.56 18.46
C TYR A 11 0.66 -8.61 18.03
N LEU A 12 0.14 -9.80 17.73
CA LEU A 12 -1.28 -9.98 17.41
C LEU A 12 -2.16 -9.64 18.62
N ASP A 13 -1.70 -10.03 19.81
CA ASP A 13 -2.36 -9.70 21.07
C ASP A 13 -2.39 -8.18 21.30
N VAL A 14 -1.26 -7.48 21.16
CA VAL A 14 -1.20 -6.02 21.35
C VAL A 14 -2.05 -5.27 20.31
N LEU A 15 -2.12 -5.79 19.08
CA LEU A 15 -2.87 -5.18 17.99
C LEU A 15 -4.37 -5.56 17.99
N HIS A 16 -4.80 -6.48 18.87
CA HIS A 16 -6.14 -7.07 18.87
C HIS A 16 -6.59 -7.55 17.47
N ARG A 17 -5.70 -8.25 16.75
CA ARG A 17 -5.94 -8.68 15.35
C ARG A 17 -5.89 -10.20 15.23
N ALA A 18 -6.75 -10.74 14.37
CA ALA A 18 -6.60 -12.13 13.94
C ALA A 18 -5.33 -12.28 13.07
N PRO A 19 -4.68 -13.46 13.05
CA PRO A 19 -3.51 -13.71 12.21
C PRO A 19 -3.73 -13.39 10.72
N GLU A 20 -4.92 -13.69 10.21
CA GLU A 20 -5.31 -13.45 8.81
C GLU A 20 -5.39 -11.97 8.48
N ASP A 21 -5.94 -11.16 9.40
CA ASP A 21 -6.02 -9.70 9.26
C ASP A 21 -4.63 -9.07 9.27
N PHE A 22 -3.76 -9.51 10.18
CA PHE A 22 -2.37 -9.05 10.24
C PHE A 22 -1.61 -9.40 8.97
N ALA A 23 -1.76 -10.63 8.46
CA ALA A 23 -1.13 -11.05 7.23
C ALA A 23 -1.61 -10.22 6.02
N GLN A 24 -2.89 -9.86 5.96
CA GLN A 24 -3.41 -8.97 4.93
C GLN A 24 -2.84 -7.55 5.06
N GLU A 25 -2.81 -6.99 6.28
CA GLU A 25 -2.25 -5.67 6.53
C GLU A 25 -0.77 -5.60 6.17
N ALA A 26 0.01 -6.63 6.49
CA ALA A 26 1.42 -6.75 6.12
C ALA A 26 1.63 -6.83 4.60
N LYS A 27 0.80 -7.60 3.89
CA LYS A 27 0.83 -7.67 2.41
C LYS A 27 0.55 -6.30 1.79
N LEU A 28 -0.49 -5.62 2.26
CA LEU A 28 -0.84 -4.28 1.81
C LEU A 28 0.28 -3.28 2.08
N ALA A 29 0.87 -3.29 3.27
CA ALA A 29 1.99 -2.40 3.62
C ALA A 29 3.19 -2.61 2.69
N MET A 30 3.55 -3.86 2.40
CA MET A 30 4.64 -4.20 1.47
C MET A 30 4.34 -3.70 0.05
N ALA A 31 3.14 -3.96 -0.48
CA ALA A 31 2.75 -3.54 -1.81
C ALA A 31 2.68 -2.00 -1.93
N ALA A 32 2.12 -1.34 -0.92
CA ALA A 32 2.05 0.11 -0.84
C ALA A 32 3.46 0.73 -0.84
N LYS A 33 4.40 0.18 -0.04
CA LYS A 33 5.77 0.71 0.02
C LYS A 33 6.52 0.52 -1.29
N LEU A 34 6.37 -0.63 -1.94
CA LEU A 34 6.99 -0.89 -3.25
C LEU A 34 6.42 0.01 -4.36
N PHE A 35 5.13 0.32 -4.29
CA PHE A 35 4.50 1.30 -5.18
C PHE A 35 5.01 2.73 -4.92
N GLU A 36 5.01 3.17 -3.66
CA GLU A 36 5.50 4.49 -3.24
C GLU A 36 6.95 4.74 -3.68
N MET A 37 7.81 3.71 -3.57
CA MET A 37 9.20 3.78 -4.03
C MET A 37 9.36 3.69 -5.56
N LYS A 38 8.26 3.73 -6.32
CA LYS A 38 8.22 3.58 -7.78
C LYS A 38 8.89 2.29 -8.29
N ARG A 39 8.98 1.25 -7.44
CA ARG A 39 9.55 -0.06 -7.79
C ARG A 39 8.52 -0.96 -8.47
N LEU A 40 7.26 -0.81 -8.08
CA LEU A 40 6.13 -1.47 -8.73
C LEU A 40 5.12 -0.45 -9.23
N SER A 41 4.54 -0.71 -10.40
CA SER A 41 3.33 0.01 -10.82
C SER A 41 2.15 -0.40 -9.95
N SER A 42 1.09 0.40 -9.93
CA SER A 42 -0.13 0.07 -9.18
C SER A 42 -0.74 -1.28 -9.59
N GLY A 43 -0.61 -1.68 -10.86
CA GLY A 43 -1.11 -2.97 -11.35
C GLY A 43 -0.27 -4.14 -10.85
N MET A 44 1.07 -3.99 -10.83
CA MET A 44 1.96 -5.03 -10.32
C MET A 44 1.84 -5.17 -8.79
N ALA A 45 1.74 -4.05 -8.07
CA ALA A 45 1.54 -4.05 -6.61
C ALA A 45 0.21 -4.71 -6.21
N ALA A 46 -0.88 -4.43 -6.94
CA ALA A 46 -2.17 -5.09 -6.72
C ALA A 46 -2.09 -6.60 -7.01
N SER A 47 -1.46 -6.99 -8.13
CA SER A 47 -1.27 -8.39 -8.49
C SER A 47 -0.42 -9.16 -7.48
N LEU A 48 0.60 -8.53 -6.89
CA LEU A 48 1.45 -9.13 -5.85
C LEU A 48 0.66 -9.63 -4.64
N ILE A 49 -0.44 -8.97 -4.31
CA ILE A 49 -1.27 -9.30 -3.14
C ILE A 49 -2.62 -9.92 -3.51
N GLY A 50 -2.82 -10.24 -4.80
CA GLY A 50 -4.04 -10.88 -5.30
C GLY A 50 -5.28 -9.98 -5.26
N MET A 51 -5.10 -8.67 -5.44
CA MET A 51 -6.17 -7.67 -5.41
C MET A 51 -6.31 -6.99 -6.78
N ASP A 52 -7.50 -6.46 -7.10
CA ASP A 52 -7.66 -5.62 -8.28
C ASP A 52 -6.99 -4.23 -8.07
N ARG A 53 -6.64 -3.59 -9.19
CA ARG A 53 -5.91 -2.32 -9.17
C ARG A 53 -6.68 -1.20 -8.48
N VAL A 54 -8.00 -1.12 -8.66
CA VAL A 54 -8.80 -0.01 -8.12
C VAL A 54 -8.91 -0.15 -6.61
N THR A 55 -9.18 -1.35 -6.11
CA THR A 55 -9.20 -1.63 -4.67
C THR A 55 -7.83 -1.36 -4.05
N PHE A 56 -6.72 -1.77 -4.69
CA PHE A 56 -5.38 -1.47 -4.17
C PHE A 56 -5.14 0.04 -4.04
N LEU A 57 -5.44 0.81 -5.09
CA LEU A 57 -5.29 2.27 -5.08
C LEU A 57 -6.16 2.92 -3.99
N ALA A 58 -7.37 2.41 -3.78
CA ALA A 58 -8.24 2.87 -2.71
C ALA A 58 -7.70 2.57 -1.30
N GLN A 59 -6.82 1.56 -1.12
CA GLN A 59 -6.21 1.24 0.18
C GLN A 59 -5.01 2.14 0.52
N LEU A 60 -4.40 2.84 -0.45
CA LEU A 60 -3.15 3.60 -0.25
C LEU A 60 -3.25 4.67 0.84
N HIS A 61 -4.42 5.29 1.02
CA HIS A 61 -4.65 6.30 2.05
C HIS A 61 -4.39 5.78 3.47
N ARG A 62 -4.60 4.48 3.72
CA ARG A 62 -4.37 3.86 5.03
C ARG A 62 -2.89 3.86 5.43
N PHE A 63 -2.00 3.98 4.45
CA PHE A 63 -0.55 3.98 4.63
C PHE A 63 0.07 5.35 4.37
N GLY A 64 -0.75 6.40 4.18
CA GLY A 64 -0.27 7.75 3.86
C GLY A 64 0.44 7.84 2.51
N VAL A 65 0.20 6.89 1.60
CA VAL A 65 0.82 6.89 0.27
C VAL A 65 -0.08 7.66 -0.68
N PRO A 66 0.39 8.74 -1.31
CA PRO A 66 -0.40 9.47 -2.30
C PRO A 66 -0.63 8.59 -3.55
N MET A 67 -1.87 8.55 -4.02
CA MET A 67 -2.22 7.85 -5.27
C MET A 67 -1.65 8.57 -6.50
N ILE A 68 -1.54 9.89 -6.41
CA ILE A 68 -1.00 10.76 -7.45
C ILE A 68 0.18 11.49 -6.83
N ASP A 69 1.36 11.29 -7.41
CA ASP A 69 2.57 12.03 -7.06
C ASP A 69 2.58 13.33 -7.87
N LEU A 70 1.67 14.25 -7.52
CA LEU A 70 1.69 15.63 -8.00
C LEU A 70 2.63 16.40 -7.08
N THR A 71 3.71 16.92 -7.64
CA THR A 71 4.55 17.89 -6.92
C THR A 71 3.75 19.19 -6.68
N GLU A 72 4.14 19.97 -5.67
CA GLU A 72 3.49 21.28 -5.41
C GLU A 72 3.52 22.18 -6.66
N ASP A 73 4.59 22.11 -7.45
CA ASP A 73 4.75 22.85 -8.69
C ASP A 73 3.77 22.39 -9.79
N GLU A 74 3.57 21.08 -9.94
CA GLU A 74 2.60 20.52 -10.91
C GLU A 74 1.15 20.84 -10.50
N LEU A 75 0.86 20.81 -9.19
CA LEU A 75 -0.45 21.19 -8.68
C LEU A 75 -0.74 22.68 -8.90
N ALA A 76 0.26 23.54 -8.70
CA ALA A 76 0.15 24.98 -8.95
C ALA A 76 -0.12 25.26 -10.45
N GLN A 77 0.58 24.56 -11.35
CA GLN A 77 0.36 24.66 -12.78
C GLN A 77 -1.03 24.18 -13.21
N ASP A 78 -1.56 23.11 -12.62
CA ASP A 78 -2.91 22.64 -12.93
C ASP A 78 -3.99 23.63 -12.47
N ILE A 79 -3.78 24.35 -11.36
CA ILE A 79 -4.68 25.41 -10.88
C ILE A 79 -4.60 26.66 -11.76
N GLU A 80 -3.41 27.06 -12.21
CA GLU A 80 -3.24 28.24 -13.08
C GLU A 80 -3.82 28.05 -14.48
N ASN A 81 -3.91 26.80 -14.96
CA ASN A 81 -4.40 26.47 -16.30
C ASN A 81 -5.89 26.04 -16.34
N ALA A 82 -6.63 26.15 -15.23
CA ALA A 82 -8.06 25.83 -15.10
C ALA A 82 -8.96 27.07 -15.23
#